data_AF-A0A1B6AI28-F1
#
_entry.id   AF-A0A1B6AI28-F1
#
_cell.length_a   1.000
_cell.length_b   1.000
_cell.length_c   1.000
_cell.angle_alpha   90.00
_cell.angle_beta   90.00
_cell.angle_gamma   90.00
#
_symmetry.space_group_name_H-M   'P 1'
#
loop_
_entity.id
_entity.type
_entity.pdbx_description
1 polymer ?
#
loop_
_entity_poly.entity_id
_entity_poly.type
_entity_poly.pdbx_seq_one_letter_code
_entity_poly.pdbx_strand_id
1 'polypeptide(L)'
;MRITAVINDPYGESSPRKRSGWLRVREMAERGERGVAIMRWPNALSPVHELRYPEIDYLRRHGCQLRFSWAPLAAMAGGGATR
;
A
#
# COMPACT_ATOMS: atom_id res chain seq x y z
N MET A 1 1.42 14.17 9.78
CA MET A 1 1.50 13.61 8.41
C MET A 1 0.57 14.42 7.51
N ARG A 2 0.97 14.78 6.29
CA ARG A 2 0.14 15.51 5.32
C ARG A 2 -0.14 14.63 4.12
N ILE A 3 -1.39 14.56 3.68
CA ILE A 3 -1.76 13.88 2.43
C ILE A 3 -1.43 14.82 1.27
N THR A 4 -0.65 14.33 0.32
CA THR A 4 -0.15 15.10 -0.84
C THR A 4 -0.70 14.60 -2.17
N ALA A 5 -1.32 13.42 -2.19
CA ALA A 5 -2.01 12.86 -3.34
C ALA A 5 -3.10 11.90 -2.86
N VAL A 6 -4.21 11.85 -3.59
CA VAL A 6 -5.28 10.86 -3.43
C VAL A 6 -5.42 10.14 -4.77
N ILE A 7 -5.29 8.83 -4.76
CA ILE A 7 -5.36 7.99 -5.96
C ILE A 7 -6.61 7.13 -5.87
N ASN A 8 -7.47 7.23 -6.87
CA ASN A 8 -8.62 6.36 -7.01
C ASN A 8 -8.19 5.07 -7.69
N ASP A 9 -8.42 3.95 -7.03
CA ASP A 9 -8.04 2.63 -7.50
C ASP A 9 -9.26 1.69 -7.45
N PRO A 10 -9.83 1.32 -8.60
CA PRO A 10 -11.07 0.54 -8.64
C PRO A 10 -10.93 -0.83 -7.96
N TYR A 11 -11.96 -1.21 -7.21
CA TYR A 11 -12.08 -2.53 -6.61
C TYR A 11 -12.63 -3.54 -7.63
N GLY A 12 -12.17 -4.79 -7.58
CA GLY A 12 -12.71 -5.91 -8.37
C GLY A 12 -11.65 -6.73 -9.11
N GLU A 13 -10.61 -6.09 -9.63
CA GLU A 13 -9.43 -6.78 -10.17
C GLU A 13 -8.52 -7.22 -9.01
N SER A 14 -8.18 -8.51 -8.98
CA SER A 14 -7.39 -9.09 -7.89
C SER A 14 -5.89 -8.83 -8.05
N SER A 15 -5.40 -8.66 -9.27
CA SER A 15 -4.01 -8.37 -9.56
C SER A 15 -3.71 -6.87 -9.44
N PRO A 16 -2.86 -6.44 -8.49
CA PRO A 16 -2.49 -5.03 -8.36
C PRO A 16 -1.84 -4.46 -9.63
N ARG A 17 -1.10 -5.29 -10.37
CA ARG A 17 -0.39 -4.89 -11.60
C ARG A 17 -1.30 -4.62 -12.79
N LYS A 18 -2.58 -4.98 -12.69
CA LYS A 18 -3.60 -4.69 -13.71
C LYS A 18 -4.43 -3.46 -13.37
N ARG A 19 -4.20 -2.85 -12.20
CA ARG A 19 -4.98 -1.72 -11.69
C ARG A 19 -4.23 -0.42 -11.88
N SER A 20 -4.81 0.49 -12.66
CA SER A 20 -4.20 1.77 -13.00
C SER A 20 -3.87 2.64 -11.79
N GLY A 21 -4.75 2.64 -10.77
CA GLY A 21 -4.51 3.36 -9.52
C GLY A 21 -3.29 2.81 -8.79
N TRP A 22 -3.19 1.49 -8.64
CA TRP A 22 -2.02 0.87 -8.02
C TRP A 22 -0.72 1.09 -8.82
N LEU A 23 -0.76 0.98 -10.15
CA LEU A 23 0.39 1.28 -11.00
C LEU A 23 0.88 2.73 -10.80
N ARG A 24 -0.02 3.68 -10.57
CA ARG A 24 0.36 5.06 -10.24
C ARG A 24 1.06 5.17 -8.88
N VAL A 25 0.61 4.41 -7.88
CA VAL A 25 1.29 4.34 -6.56
C VAL A 25 2.72 3.82 -6.74
N ARG A 26 2.91 2.79 -7.56
CA ARG A 26 4.23 2.22 -7.86
C ARG A 26 5.15 3.25 -8.51
N GLU A 27 4.68 3.92 -9.54
CA GLU A 27 5.45 4.94 -10.25
C GLU A 27 5.87 6.08 -9.31
N MET A 28 4.98 6.53 -8.42
CA MET A 28 5.31 7.54 -7.42
C MET A 28 6.37 7.07 -6.41
N ALA A 29 6.34 5.79 -6.03
CA ALA A 29 7.37 5.19 -5.19
C ALA A 29 8.71 5.10 -5.92
N GLU A 30 8.73 4.64 -7.17
CA GLU A 30 9.93 4.56 -8.00
C GLU A 30 10.64 5.90 -8.15
N ARG A 31 9.86 6.98 -8.32
CA ARG A 31 10.37 8.35 -8.43
C ARG A 31 10.82 8.95 -7.08
N GLY A 32 10.64 8.23 -5.98
CA GLY A 32 10.96 8.71 -4.63
C GLY A 32 10.10 9.88 -4.17
N GLU A 33 8.94 10.10 -4.80
CA GLU A 33 8.11 11.29 -4.52
C GLU A 33 7.49 11.25 -3.12
N ARG A 34 7.27 10.05 -2.56
CA ARG A 34 6.50 9.83 -1.31
C ARG A 34 7.07 8.67 -0.50
N GLY A 35 7.12 8.83 0.83
CA GLY A 35 7.61 7.80 1.76
C GLY A 35 6.52 6.88 2.36
N VAL A 36 5.23 7.20 2.18
CA VAL A 36 4.13 6.41 2.75
C VAL A 36 2.95 6.37 1.78
N ALA A 37 2.48 5.16 1.46
CA ALA A 37 1.19 4.89 0.85
C ALA A 37 0.19 4.44 1.93
N ILE A 38 -1.00 5.04 1.99
CA ILE A 38 -2.08 4.61 2.88
C ILE A 38 -3.16 3.96 2.03
N MET A 39 -3.61 2.77 2.45
CA MET A 39 -4.81 2.14 1.91
C MET A 39 -5.73 1.67 3.03
N ARG A 40 -6.95 1.22 2.70
CA ARG A 40 -7.92 0.84 3.73
C ARG A 40 -7.50 -0.40 4.51
N TRP A 41 -7.28 -1.53 3.83
CA TRP A 41 -6.92 -2.83 4.43
C TRP A 41 -6.15 -3.70 3.41
N PRO A 42 -5.46 -4.78 3.82
CA PRO A 42 -4.63 -5.63 2.95
C PRO A 42 -5.37 -6.24 1.76
N ASN A 43 -6.61 -6.70 1.95
CA ASN A 43 -7.46 -7.23 0.88
C ASN A 43 -7.85 -6.18 -0.19
N ALA A 44 -7.68 -4.88 0.08
CA ALA A 44 -7.90 -3.83 -0.92
C ALA A 44 -6.75 -3.79 -1.93
N LEU A 45 -5.56 -4.24 -1.54
CA LEU A 45 -4.45 -4.48 -2.47
C LEU A 45 -4.73 -5.75 -3.30
N SER A 46 -4.91 -6.87 -2.62
CA SER A 46 -5.31 -8.14 -3.22
C SER A 46 -5.87 -9.09 -2.16
N PRO A 47 -6.95 -9.85 -2.44
CA PRO A 47 -7.38 -10.95 -1.58
C PRO A 47 -6.42 -12.16 -1.64
N VAL A 48 -5.66 -12.30 -2.73
CA VAL A 48 -4.66 -13.35 -2.96
C VAL A 48 -3.34 -12.92 -2.34
N HIS A 49 -2.81 -13.72 -1.41
CA HIS A 49 -1.67 -13.36 -0.58
C HIS A 49 -0.37 -13.27 -1.40
N GLU A 50 -0.21 -14.18 -2.35
CA GLU A 50 0.91 -14.31 -3.28
C GLU A 50 1.03 -13.09 -4.20
N LEU A 51 -0.08 -12.41 -4.47
CA LEU A 51 -0.10 -11.17 -5.26
C LEU A 51 0.16 -9.92 -4.41
N ARG A 52 0.01 -10.01 -3.08
CA ARG A 52 0.10 -8.87 -2.16
C ARG A 52 1.54 -8.63 -1.70
N TYR A 53 2.22 -9.67 -1.21
CA TYR A 53 3.56 -9.52 -0.64
C TYR A 53 4.60 -8.96 -1.61
N PRO A 54 4.65 -9.38 -2.90
CA PRO A 54 5.60 -8.81 -3.86
C PRO A 54 5.43 -7.30 -4.03
N GLU A 55 4.21 -6.78 -3.92
CA GLU A 55 3.93 -5.36 -4.09
C GLU A 55 4.29 -4.55 -2.84
N ILE A 56 4.12 -5.12 -1.64
CA ILE A 56 4.61 -4.53 -0.38
C ILE A 56 6.14 -4.44 -0.41
N ASP A 57 6.81 -5.52 -0.81
CA ASP A 57 8.26 -5.54 -0.94
C ASP A 57 8.76 -4.57 -2.00
N TYR A 58 8.04 -4.44 -3.12
CA TYR A 58 8.37 -3.48 -4.16
C TYR A 58 8.34 -2.04 -3.62
N LEU A 59 7.27 -1.63 -2.93
CA LEU A 59 7.23 -0.30 -2.32
C LEU A 59 8.38 -0.10 -1.32
N ARG A 60 8.66 -1.11 -0.48
CA ARG A 60 9.74 -1.06 0.50
C ARG A 60 11.11 -0.87 -0.16
N ARG A 61 11.40 -1.56 -1.27
CA ARG A 61 12.65 -1.39 -2.03
C ARG A 61 12.83 0.02 -2.59
N HIS A 62 11.73 0.71 -2.87
CA HIS A 62 11.72 2.11 -3.31
C HIS A 62 11.54 3.12 -2.16
N GLY A 63 11.72 2.69 -0.90
CA GLY A 63 11.63 3.58 0.27
C GLY A 63 10.22 4.02 0.66
N CYS A 64 9.19 3.39 0.09
CA CYS A 64 7.79 3.67 0.39
C CYS A 64 7.20 2.61 1.35
N GLN A 65 6.65 3.04 2.48
CA GLN A 65 5.96 2.16 3.42
C GLN A 65 4.47 2.07 3.07
N LEU A 66 3.92 0.85 3.09
CA LEU A 66 2.46 0.68 3.02
C LEU A 66 1.86 0.67 4.43
N ARG A 67 0.86 1.52 4.65
CA ARG A 67 0.08 1.60 5.90
C ARG A 67 -1.40 1.38 5.65
N PHE A 68 -2.09 0.90 6.67
CA PHE A 68 -3.51 0.63 6.62
C PHE A 68 -4.29 1.60 7.51
N SER A 69 -5.39 2.15 6.98
CA SER A 69 -6.25 3.08 7.72
C SER A 69 -7.39 2.39 8.48
N TRP A 70 -7.62 1.08 8.27
CA TRP A 70 -8.62 0.32 9.02
C TRP A 70 -8.18 0.12 10.47
N ALA A 71 -9.06 0.46 11.42
CA ALA A 71 -8.71 0.69 12.83
C ALA A 71 -7.96 -0.46 13.52
N PRO A 72 -8.34 -1.76 13.36
CA PRO A 72 -7.58 -2.86 13.95
C PRO A 72 -6.13 -2.95 13.45
N LEU A 73 -5.87 -2.60 12.19
CA LEU A 73 -4.53 -2.61 11.61
C LEU A 73 -3.74 -1.32 11.92
N ALA A 74 -4.43 -0.19 12.00
CA ALA A 74 -3.83 1.08 12.38
C ALA A 74 -3.28 1.03 13.81
N ALA A 75 -3.97 0.36 14.74
CA ALA A 75 -3.53 0.16 16.11
C ALA A 75 -2.27 -0.73 16.20
N MET A 76 -2.19 -1.80 15.39
CA MET A 76 -1.02 -2.69 15.37
C MET A 76 0.23 -2.05 14.77
N ALA A 77 0.08 -1.11 13.82
CA ALA A 77 1.22 -0.39 13.27
C ALA A 77 1.83 0.65 14.24
N GLY A 78 1.10 1.04 15.28
CA GLY A 78 1.59 1.92 16.36
C GLY A 78 2.16 1.18 17.56
N GLY A 79 1.83 -0.11 17.73
CA GLY A 79 2.40 -0.99 18.74
C GLY A 79 3.63 -1.69 18.18
N GLY A 80 4.81 -1.13 18.42
CA GLY A 80 6.07 -1.80 18.14
C GLY A 80 6.03 -3.25 18.66
N ALA A 81 6.46 -4.17 17.80
CA ALA A 81 6.69 -5.56 18.14
C ALA A 81 7.48 -5.64 19.45
N THR A 82 6.79 -6.00 20.53
CA THR A 82 7.42 -6.66 21.67
C THR A 82 7.03 -8.12 21.53
N ARG A 83 7.90 -8.90 20.89
CA ARG A 83 8.10 -10.33 21.08
C ARG A 83 9.35 -10.76 20.34
#